data_AF-M7MZT3-F1
#
_entry.id   AF-M7MZT3-F1
#
_cell.length_a   1.000
_cell.length_b   1.000
_cell.length_c   1.000
_cell.angle_alpha   90.00
_cell.angle_beta   90.00
_cell.angle_gamma   90.00
#
_symmetry.space_group_name_H-M   'P 1'
#
loop_
_entity.id
_entity.type
_entity.pdbx_description
1 polymer ?
#
loop_
_entity_poly.entity_id
_entity_poly.type
_entity_poly.pdbx_seq_one_letter_code
_entity_poly.pdbx_strand_id
1 'polypeptide(L)'
;MCGACARVAPDWAGPMVSGPIRRASIARFLTGMCHGVKVGTFPGGWTVSNCTGATRTAATFDELLDMVAPRCSALDWNVLDAVLMQCGGSARDEEFSDYLPKEAEAYEDPEPVLTRSDLAPTHLRLAAFGLGLRALKPRNVAVAFPHRLVPFRLVAVDGVVQGSAPLHGLP
;
A
#
# COMPACT_ATOMS: atom_id res chain seq x y z
N MET A 1 19.65 28.37 -11.76
CA MET A 1 18.59 28.46 -10.73
C MET A 1 17.33 27.79 -11.28
N CYS A 2 16.89 26.70 -10.65
CA CYS A 2 15.54 26.14 -10.82
C CYS A 2 15.09 25.73 -9.41
N GLY A 3 14.56 26.70 -8.67
CA GLY A 3 13.92 26.49 -7.38
C GLY A 3 12.48 26.09 -7.63
N ALA A 4 12.22 24.79 -7.75
CA ALA A 4 10.88 24.22 -7.75
C ALA A 4 10.83 22.74 -7.36
N CYS A 5 11.93 22.15 -6.88
CA CYS A 5 11.86 20.92 -6.10
C CYS A 5 11.33 21.31 -4.71
N ALA A 6 10.04 21.63 -4.61
CA ALA A 6 9.34 21.47 -3.35
C ALA A 6 9.62 20.02 -2.95
N ARG A 7 10.47 19.87 -1.92
CA ARG A 7 10.95 18.59 -1.43
C ARG A 7 9.71 17.93 -0.81
N VAL A 8 8.87 17.32 -1.64
CA VAL A 8 7.84 16.40 -1.19
C VAL A 8 8.58 15.44 -0.29
N ALA A 9 8.16 15.36 0.98
CA ALA A 9 8.78 14.48 1.94
C ALA A 9 8.91 13.09 1.28
N PRO A 10 10.08 12.44 1.35
CA PRO A 10 10.27 11.17 0.69
C PRO A 10 9.17 10.21 1.17
N ASP A 11 8.34 9.77 0.23
CA ASP A 11 7.27 8.80 0.46
C ASP A 11 7.88 7.55 1.10
N TRP A 12 7.44 7.20 2.30
CA TRP A 12 7.96 6.07 3.05
C TRP A 12 7.74 4.74 2.31
N ALA A 13 6.72 4.68 1.43
CA ALA A 13 6.44 3.52 0.60
C ALA A 13 7.21 3.57 -0.74
N GLY A 14 7.87 4.69 -1.04
CA GLY A 14 8.47 5.00 -2.34
C GLY A 14 9.27 3.85 -2.94
N PRO A 15 10.28 3.30 -2.25
CA PRO A 15 11.07 2.18 -2.76
C PRO A 15 10.22 0.94 -3.13
N MET A 16 9.21 0.62 -2.31
CA MET A 16 8.35 -0.57 -2.51
C MET A 16 7.34 -0.40 -3.65
N VAL A 17 6.91 0.83 -3.94
CA VAL A 17 5.87 1.13 -4.95
C VAL A 17 6.39 1.79 -6.22
N SER A 18 7.67 2.19 -6.23
CA SER A 18 8.34 2.81 -7.36
C SER A 18 8.32 1.92 -8.60
N GLY A 19 8.54 2.49 -9.79
CA GLY A 19 8.69 1.73 -11.03
C GLY A 19 7.37 1.52 -11.80
N PRO A 20 7.43 1.53 -13.15
CA PRO A 20 6.23 1.61 -14.00
C PRO A 20 5.31 0.40 -13.84
N ILE A 21 5.86 -0.80 -13.70
CA ILE A 21 5.07 -2.05 -13.57
C ILE A 21 4.34 -2.09 -12.23
N ARG A 22 5.02 -1.78 -11.13
CA ARG A 22 4.43 -1.78 -9.77
C ARG A 22 3.34 -0.70 -9.67
N ARG A 23 3.61 0.52 -10.14
CA ARG A 23 2.60 1.59 -10.19
C ARG A 23 1.37 1.21 -11.03
N ALA A 24 1.57 0.58 -12.18
CA ALA A 24 0.46 0.14 -13.03
C ALA A 24 -0.34 -1.01 -12.38
N SER A 25 0.32 -1.91 -11.67
CA SER A 25 -0.31 -2.98 -10.91
C SER A 25 -1.16 -2.42 -9.75
N ILE A 26 -0.63 -1.45 -8.98
CA ILE A 26 -1.38 -0.71 -7.95
C ILE A 26 -2.60 -0.01 -8.58
N ALA A 27 -2.41 0.68 -9.70
CA ALA A 27 -3.50 1.40 -10.36
C ALA A 27 -4.64 0.48 -10.79
N ARG A 28 -4.32 -0.70 -11.37
CA ARG A 28 -5.33 -1.72 -11.73
C ARG A 28 -6.03 -2.28 -10.50
N PHE A 29 -5.29 -2.62 -9.46
CA PHE A 29 -5.83 -3.11 -8.20
C PHE A 29 -6.81 -2.11 -7.58
N LEU A 30 -6.41 -0.85 -7.42
CA LEU A 30 -7.25 0.20 -6.84
C LEU A 30 -8.49 0.51 -7.71
N THR A 31 -8.35 0.47 -9.03
CA THR A 31 -9.50 0.61 -9.94
C THR A 31 -10.51 -0.53 -9.79
N GLY A 32 -10.04 -1.76 -9.55
CA GLY A 32 -10.93 -2.89 -9.27
C GLY A 32 -11.60 -2.81 -7.90
N MET A 33 -10.89 -2.27 -6.90
CA MET A 33 -11.36 -2.18 -5.51
C MET A 33 -12.22 -0.95 -5.21
N CYS A 34 -12.13 0.11 -6.02
CA CYS A 34 -12.76 1.39 -5.72
C CYS A 34 -13.82 1.77 -6.77
N HIS A 35 -15.07 1.95 -6.35
CA HIS A 35 -16.18 2.20 -7.25
C HIS A 35 -16.21 3.65 -7.80
N GLY A 36 -16.47 3.75 -9.11
CA GLY A 36 -16.66 5.05 -9.76
C GLY A 36 -15.38 5.89 -9.86
N VAL A 37 -14.21 5.27 -9.70
CA VAL A 37 -12.90 5.87 -9.94
C VAL A 37 -12.08 5.00 -10.89
N LYS A 38 -11.24 5.65 -11.69
CA LYS A 38 -10.23 5.01 -12.54
C LYS A 38 -8.88 5.57 -12.17
N VAL A 39 -7.96 4.70 -11.80
CA VAL A 39 -6.59 5.06 -11.46
C VAL A 39 -5.70 4.84 -12.68
N GLY A 40 -4.99 5.89 -13.09
CA GLY A 40 -3.95 5.86 -14.11
C GLY A 40 -2.57 6.10 -13.52
N THR A 41 -1.53 5.86 -14.31
CA THR A 41 -0.14 6.13 -13.93
C THR A 41 0.47 7.19 -14.85
N PHE A 42 1.34 8.03 -14.31
CA PHE A 42 2.17 8.94 -15.10
C PHE A 42 3.61 9.00 -14.53
N PRO A 43 4.57 9.61 -15.25
CA PRO A 43 5.92 9.81 -14.72
C PRO A 43 5.88 10.67 -13.45
N GLY A 44 6.00 10.01 -12.29
CA GLY A 44 6.03 10.69 -10.99
C GLY A 44 4.84 10.39 -10.07
N GLY A 45 3.82 9.66 -10.50
CA GLY A 45 2.69 9.32 -9.62
C GLY A 45 1.50 8.67 -10.32
N TRP A 46 0.30 8.99 -9.84
CA TRP A 46 -0.97 8.45 -10.31
C TRP A 46 -1.99 9.53 -10.61
N THR A 47 -2.86 9.26 -11.57
CA THR A 47 -4.06 10.06 -11.79
C THR A 47 -5.27 9.30 -11.26
N VAL A 48 -6.24 10.03 -10.69
CA VAL A 48 -7.52 9.48 -10.26
C VAL A 48 -8.62 10.26 -10.98
N SER A 49 -9.34 9.59 -11.86
CA SER A 49 -10.47 10.16 -12.59
C SER A 49 -11.77 9.57 -12.04
N ASN A 50 -12.80 10.40 -11.86
CA ASN A 50 -14.13 9.93 -11.44
C ASN A 50 -15.09 9.77 -12.63
N CYS A 51 -16.31 9.29 -12.37
CA CYS A 51 -17.36 9.15 -13.39
C CYS A 51 -17.81 10.47 -14.06
N THR A 52 -17.55 11.62 -13.43
CA THR A 52 -17.88 12.94 -13.99
C THR A 52 -16.75 13.50 -14.87
N GLY A 53 -15.66 12.75 -15.08
CA GLY A 53 -14.50 13.17 -15.84
C GLY A 53 -13.53 14.08 -15.09
N ALA A 54 -13.82 14.45 -13.84
CA ALA A 54 -12.88 15.21 -13.02
C ALA A 54 -11.66 14.34 -12.69
N THR A 55 -10.47 14.89 -12.88
CA THR A 55 -9.20 14.18 -12.69
C THR A 55 -8.32 14.93 -11.70
N ARG A 56 -7.77 14.19 -10.74
CA ARG A 56 -6.79 14.67 -9.76
C ARG A 56 -5.50 13.87 -9.88
N THR A 57 -4.38 14.45 -9.48
CA THR A 57 -3.06 13.80 -9.47
C THR A 57 -2.63 13.53 -8.03
N ALA A 58 -2.14 12.33 -7.75
CA ALA A 58 -1.46 11.97 -6.52
C ALA A 58 0.03 11.80 -6.82
N ALA A 59 0.86 12.60 -6.16
CA ALA A 59 2.33 12.55 -6.27
C ALA A 59 2.93 11.52 -5.31
N THR A 60 2.25 11.20 -4.22
CA THR A 60 2.66 10.19 -3.24
C THR A 60 1.67 9.03 -3.17
N PHE A 61 2.13 7.92 -2.60
CA PHE A 61 1.29 6.77 -2.34
C PHE A 61 0.18 7.07 -1.33
N ASP A 62 0.48 7.82 -0.27
CA ASP A 62 -0.52 8.21 0.72
C ASP A 62 -1.61 9.10 0.11
N GLU A 63 -1.24 10.09 -0.71
CA GLU A 63 -2.20 10.94 -1.44
C GLU A 63 -3.11 10.11 -2.34
N LEU A 64 -2.57 9.09 -3.02
CA LEU A 64 -3.36 8.19 -3.86
C LEU A 64 -4.39 7.44 -3.03
N LEU A 65 -3.95 6.86 -1.91
CA LEU A 65 -4.81 6.07 -1.03
C LEU A 65 -5.91 6.93 -0.41
N ASP A 66 -5.60 8.16 0.03
CA ASP A 66 -6.57 9.12 0.55
C ASP A 66 -7.64 9.48 -0.50
N MET A 67 -7.25 9.61 -1.77
CA MET A 67 -8.19 9.93 -2.86
C MET A 67 -9.16 8.80 -3.17
N VAL A 68 -8.73 7.54 -3.06
CA VAL A 68 -9.54 6.38 -3.47
C VAL A 68 -10.28 5.70 -2.31
N ALA A 69 -9.78 5.82 -1.08
CA ALA A 69 -10.36 5.15 0.10
C ALA A 69 -11.86 5.40 0.32
N PRO A 70 -12.42 6.61 0.12
CA PRO A 70 -13.86 6.85 0.25
C PRO A 70 -14.73 6.06 -0.74
N ARG A 71 -14.11 5.45 -1.76
CA ARG A 71 -14.78 4.66 -2.80
C ARG A 71 -14.48 3.16 -2.69
N CYS A 72 -13.72 2.75 -1.68
CA CYS A 72 -13.39 1.35 -1.44
C CYS A 72 -14.67 0.52 -1.25
N SER A 73 -14.72 -0.63 -1.93
CA SER A 73 -15.85 -1.57 -1.82
C SER A 73 -15.64 -2.65 -0.76
N ALA A 74 -14.42 -2.78 -0.22
CA ALA A 74 -14.13 -3.77 0.81
C ALA A 74 -14.85 -3.43 2.12
N LEU A 75 -15.52 -4.42 2.68
CA LEU A 75 -16.24 -4.29 3.96
C LEU A 75 -15.33 -4.59 5.16
N ASP A 76 -14.30 -5.42 4.96
CA ASP A 76 -13.34 -5.81 5.98
C ASP A 76 -11.98 -6.24 5.38
N TRP A 77 -11.05 -6.63 6.26
CA TRP A 77 -9.73 -7.12 5.89
C TRP A 77 -9.76 -8.46 5.15
N ASN A 78 -10.77 -9.31 5.39
CA ASN A 78 -10.88 -10.62 4.74
C ASN A 78 -11.22 -10.48 3.26
N VAL A 79 -12.02 -9.48 2.89
CA VAL A 79 -12.32 -9.15 1.49
C VAL A 79 -11.04 -8.70 0.77
N LEU A 80 -10.24 -7.81 1.38
CA LEU A 80 -8.97 -7.36 0.79
C LEU A 80 -8.00 -8.54 0.58
N ASP A 81 -7.86 -9.39 1.59
CA ASP A 81 -7.04 -10.60 1.56
C ASP A 81 -7.49 -11.56 0.44
N ALA A 82 -8.81 -11.78 0.30
CA ALA A 82 -9.36 -12.63 -0.74
C ALA A 82 -9.10 -12.11 -2.17
N VAL A 83 -9.10 -10.79 -2.38
CA VAL A 83 -8.75 -10.20 -3.66
C VAL A 83 -7.25 -10.34 -3.94
N LEU A 84 -6.40 -10.16 -2.93
CA LEU A 84 -4.95 -10.35 -3.09
C LEU A 84 -4.58 -11.79 -3.44
N MET A 85 -5.26 -12.79 -2.88
CA MET A 85 -5.05 -14.20 -3.25
C MET A 85 -5.27 -14.47 -4.75
N GLN A 86 -6.09 -13.67 -5.43
CA GLN A 86 -6.34 -13.79 -6.87
C GLN A 86 -5.25 -13.13 -7.73
N CYS A 87 -4.39 -12.28 -7.15
CA CYS A 87 -3.39 -11.53 -7.91
C CYS A 87 -2.16 -12.35 -8.33
N GLY A 88 -2.04 -13.60 -7.87
CA GLY A 88 -0.90 -14.49 -8.13
C GLY A 88 0.41 -14.01 -7.49
N GLY A 89 1.43 -14.87 -7.43
CA GLY A 89 2.76 -14.48 -6.96
C GLY A 89 3.52 -13.62 -7.97
N SER A 90 4.42 -12.74 -7.50
CA SER A 90 5.34 -12.03 -8.40
C SER A 90 6.46 -12.96 -8.83
N ALA A 91 6.57 -13.25 -10.14
CA ALA A 91 7.73 -13.96 -10.70
C ALA A 91 8.97 -13.06 -10.89
N ARG A 92 8.86 -11.75 -10.58
CA ARG A 92 9.96 -10.80 -10.70
C ARG A 92 10.44 -10.35 -9.33
N ASP A 93 11.76 -10.28 -9.20
CA ASP A 93 12.42 -9.79 -8.01
C ASP A 93 12.06 -8.32 -7.74
N GLU A 94 11.78 -8.03 -6.48
CA GLU A 94 11.58 -6.67 -6.00
C GLU A 94 12.93 -5.93 -6.00
N GLU A 95 12.98 -4.81 -6.73
CA GLU A 95 14.20 -4.02 -6.99
C GLU A 95 14.88 -3.50 -5.71
N PHE A 96 14.09 -3.20 -4.69
CA PHE A 96 14.55 -2.70 -3.39
C PHE A 96 14.19 -3.70 -2.28
N SER A 97 14.40 -4.99 -2.52
CA SER A 97 14.00 -6.06 -1.59
C SER A 97 14.69 -6.00 -0.22
N ASP A 98 15.79 -5.25 -0.09
CA ASP A 98 16.53 -4.95 1.14
C ASP A 98 16.04 -3.70 1.89
N TYR A 99 15.21 -2.87 1.26
CA TYR A 99 14.69 -1.64 1.87
C TYR A 99 13.80 -1.95 3.08
N LEU A 100 14.14 -1.36 4.23
CA LEU A 100 13.36 -1.42 5.46
C LEU A 100 12.80 -0.02 5.79
N PRO A 101 11.47 0.13 5.93
CA PRO A 101 10.87 1.37 6.44
C PRO A 101 11.39 1.71 7.85
N LYS A 102 11.29 2.98 8.26
CA LYS A 102 11.67 3.43 9.62
C LYS A 102 11.04 2.50 10.67
N GLU A 103 11.82 2.09 11.66
CA GLU A 103 11.33 1.29 12.77
C GLU A 103 10.26 2.04 13.57
N ALA A 104 9.20 1.34 13.97
CA ALA A 104 8.15 1.87 14.81
C ALA A 104 8.67 2.09 16.24
N GLU A 105 8.48 3.30 16.77
CA GLU A 105 8.97 3.67 18.11
C GLU A 105 8.22 2.95 19.24
N ALA A 106 6.94 2.67 19.04
CA ALA A 106 6.12 1.87 19.94
C ALA A 106 4.95 1.25 19.18
N TYR A 107 4.60 0.02 19.55
CA TYR A 107 3.38 -0.64 19.09
C TYR A 107 2.93 -1.69 20.11
N GLU A 108 1.65 -1.68 20.47
CA GLU A 108 1.05 -2.69 21.34
C GLU A 108 0.23 -3.68 20.49
N ASP A 109 0.64 -4.95 20.57
CA ASP A 109 0.01 -6.17 20.03
C ASP A 109 -0.95 -5.96 18.83
N PRO A 110 -0.43 -5.57 17.65
CA PRO A 110 -1.27 -5.28 16.50
C PRO A 110 -1.90 -6.55 15.92
N GLU A 111 -3.20 -6.48 15.60
CA GLU A 111 -3.94 -7.57 14.95
C GLU A 111 -3.34 -7.87 13.57
N PRO A 112 -2.91 -9.11 13.28
CA PRO A 112 -2.37 -9.45 11.97
C PRO A 112 -3.48 -9.46 10.91
N VAL A 113 -3.25 -8.76 9.80
CA VAL A 113 -4.17 -8.69 8.66
C VAL A 113 -3.48 -9.14 7.36
N LEU A 114 -4.27 -9.51 6.36
CA LEU A 114 -3.79 -10.00 5.05
C LEU A 114 -2.87 -11.22 5.18
N THR A 115 -3.27 -12.16 6.04
CA THR A 115 -2.45 -13.32 6.43
C THR A 115 -2.49 -14.45 5.41
N ARG A 116 -3.54 -14.57 4.59
CA ARG A 116 -3.67 -15.66 3.60
C ARG A 116 -3.07 -15.31 2.24
N SER A 117 -2.81 -14.04 2.00
CA SER A 117 -2.20 -13.56 0.76
C SER A 117 -0.69 -13.33 0.87
N ASP A 118 0.03 -14.05 1.75
CA ASP A 118 1.46 -13.87 2.03
C ASP A 118 2.34 -13.90 0.77
N LEU A 119 1.98 -14.73 -0.20
CA LEU A 119 2.63 -14.84 -1.50
C LEU A 119 2.26 -13.72 -2.51
N ALA A 120 1.29 -12.86 -2.20
CA ALA A 120 0.92 -11.76 -3.09
C ALA A 120 2.06 -10.73 -3.22
N PRO A 121 2.20 -10.02 -4.35
CA PRO A 121 3.29 -9.10 -4.57
C PRO A 121 3.34 -8.01 -3.50
N THR A 122 4.54 -7.69 -3.01
CA THR A 122 4.78 -6.71 -1.94
C THR A 122 4.01 -5.40 -2.15
N HIS A 123 4.07 -4.83 -3.35
CA HIS A 123 3.42 -3.56 -3.68
C HIS A 123 1.89 -3.63 -3.65
N LEU A 124 1.29 -4.79 -3.93
CA LEU A 124 -0.15 -5.00 -3.82
C LEU A 124 -0.58 -5.24 -2.38
N ARG A 125 0.19 -6.03 -1.61
CA ARG A 125 -0.02 -6.17 -0.15
C ARG A 125 0.02 -4.81 0.53
N LEU A 126 0.97 -3.95 0.15
CA LEU A 126 1.09 -2.60 0.66
C LEU A 126 -0.10 -1.71 0.28
N ALA A 127 -0.58 -1.79 -0.97
CA ALA A 127 -1.75 -1.06 -1.45
C ALA A 127 -3.04 -1.49 -0.74
N ALA A 128 -3.25 -2.79 -0.56
CA ALA A 128 -4.38 -3.30 0.20
C ALA A 128 -4.31 -2.88 1.67
N PHE A 129 -3.14 -2.96 2.30
CA PHE A 129 -2.95 -2.53 3.68
C PHE A 129 -3.26 -1.05 3.85
N GLY A 130 -2.61 -0.19 3.06
CA GLY A 130 -2.82 1.26 3.12
C GLY A 130 -4.24 1.69 2.78
N LEU A 131 -4.92 0.99 1.86
CA LEU A 131 -6.34 1.20 1.54
C LEU A 131 -7.22 0.81 2.73
N GLY A 132 -6.98 -0.36 3.33
CA GLY A 132 -7.72 -0.84 4.48
C GLY A 132 -7.62 0.09 5.69
N LEU A 133 -6.44 0.64 5.96
CA LEU A 133 -6.24 1.63 7.04
C LEU A 133 -7.12 2.88 6.93
N ARG A 134 -7.45 3.29 5.70
CA ARG A 134 -8.23 4.50 5.42
C ARG A 134 -9.72 4.24 5.21
N ALA A 135 -10.07 3.07 4.70
CA ALA A 135 -11.43 2.73 4.33
C ALA A 135 -12.18 1.94 5.42
N LEU A 136 -11.46 1.19 6.26
CA LEU A 136 -12.06 0.31 7.27
C LEU A 136 -12.03 0.97 8.65
N LYS A 137 -12.73 0.36 9.62
CA LYS A 137 -12.75 0.85 11.01
C LYS A 137 -11.32 0.89 11.58
N PRO A 138 -10.88 2.03 12.16
CA PRO A 138 -9.55 2.14 12.78
C PRO A 138 -9.33 1.07 13.86
N ARG A 139 -8.16 0.44 13.80
CA ARG A 139 -7.67 -0.59 14.73
C ARG A 139 -6.13 -0.61 14.70
N ASN A 140 -5.53 -1.21 15.73
CA ASN A 140 -4.11 -1.54 15.73
C ASN A 140 -3.90 -2.80 14.90
N VAL A 141 -3.28 -2.66 13.74
CA VAL A 141 -3.14 -3.76 12.76
C VAL A 141 -1.72 -3.84 12.24
N ALA A 142 -1.31 -5.04 11.80
CA ALA A 142 -0.04 -5.26 11.15
C ALA A 142 -0.15 -6.15 9.92
N VAL A 143 0.67 -5.87 8.91
CA VAL A 143 0.83 -6.72 7.73
C VAL A 143 2.27 -7.20 7.64
N ALA A 144 2.46 -8.51 7.47
CA ALA A 144 3.79 -9.12 7.34
C ALA A 144 4.28 -9.13 5.88
N PHE A 145 5.60 -9.06 5.69
CA PHE A 145 6.30 -9.25 4.41
C PHE A 145 7.40 -10.32 4.57
N PRO A 146 7.03 -11.60 4.77
CA PRO A 146 7.97 -12.65 5.15
C PRO A 146 8.93 -13.07 4.04
N HIS A 147 8.59 -12.82 2.78
CA HIS A 147 9.35 -13.29 1.61
C HIS A 147 10.32 -12.25 1.03
N ARG A 148 10.56 -11.15 1.73
CA ARG A 148 11.57 -10.14 1.34
C ARG A 148 12.96 -10.56 1.81
N LEU A 149 14.00 -10.00 1.20
CA LEU A 149 15.39 -10.25 1.64
C LEU A 149 15.62 -9.82 3.09
N VAL A 150 14.99 -8.73 3.50
CA VAL A 150 14.90 -8.29 4.89
C VAL A 150 13.43 -8.38 5.31
N PRO A 151 13.00 -9.49 5.95
CA PRO A 151 11.61 -9.66 6.38
C PRO A 151 11.23 -8.69 7.51
N PHE A 152 10.02 -8.15 7.45
CA PHE A 152 9.45 -7.27 8.49
C PHE A 152 7.93 -7.32 8.47
N ARG A 153 7.30 -6.71 9.47
CA ARG A 153 5.89 -6.32 9.42
C ARG A 153 5.77 -4.80 9.47
N LEU A 154 4.79 -4.25 8.75
CA LEU A 154 4.37 -2.87 8.95
C LEU A 154 3.31 -2.83 10.03
N VAL A 155 3.43 -1.87 10.94
CA VAL A 155 2.48 -1.67 12.02
C VAL A 155 1.77 -0.35 11.82
N ALA A 156 0.46 -0.36 12.05
CA ALA A 156 -0.35 0.84 12.06
C ALA A 156 -1.22 0.89 13.32
N VAL A 157 -1.40 2.10 13.83
CA VAL A 157 -2.21 2.43 15.00
C VAL A 157 -3.20 3.49 14.56
N ASP A 158 -4.48 3.26 14.83
CA ASP A 158 -5.58 4.17 14.48
C ASP A 158 -5.55 4.68 13.02
N GLY A 159 -5.24 3.78 12.08
CA GLY A 159 -5.20 4.09 10.64
C GLY A 159 -3.90 4.78 10.16
N VAL A 160 -2.93 5.00 11.06
CA VAL A 160 -1.65 5.64 10.74
C VAL A 160 -0.51 4.63 10.84
N VAL A 161 0.30 4.53 9.78
CA VAL A 161 1.51 3.69 9.77
C VAL A 161 2.53 4.27 10.74
N GLN A 162 2.93 3.47 11.73
CA GLN A 162 3.94 3.84 12.73
C GLN A 162 5.36 3.49 12.28
N GLY A 163 5.50 2.45 11.45
CA GLY A 163 6.79 2.01 10.95
C GLY A 163 6.86 0.50 10.73
N SER A 164 8.08 0.02 10.55
CA SER A 164 8.41 -1.41 10.50
C SER A 164 8.65 -1.97 11.90
N ALA A 165 8.45 -3.26 12.05
CA ALA A 165 8.83 -4.04 13.22
C ALA A 165 9.39 -5.39 12.77
N PRO A 166 10.28 -6.03 13.55
CA PRO A 166 10.75 -7.37 13.24
C PRO A 166 9.61 -8.38 13.20
N LEU A 167 9.76 -9.41 12.38
CA LEU A 167 8.90 -10.60 12.44
C LEU A 167 9.33 -11.47 13.63
N HIS A 168 8.99 -11.06 14.86
CA HIS A 168 9.14 -11.94 16.02
C HIS A 168 7.96 -12.93 16.05
N GLY A 169 8.26 -14.23 15.96
CA GLY A 169 7.28 -15.30 16.20
C GLY A 169 6.32 -15.61 15.03
N LEU A 170 6.84 -15.80 13.82
CA LEU A 170 6.17 -16.76 12.92
C LEU A 170 6.54 -18.16 13.45
N PRO A 171 5.56 -19.06 13.70
CA PRO A 171 5.88 -20.44 14.05
C PRO A 171 6.71 -21.14 12.96
#